data_AF-A0A8J4GY92-F1
#
_entry.id   AF-A0A8J4GY92-F1
#
_cell.length_a   1.000
_cell.length_b   1.000
_cell.length_c   1.000
_cell.angle_alpha   90.00
_cell.angle_beta   90.00
_cell.angle_gamma   90.00
#
_symmetry.space_group_name_H-M   'P 1'
#
loop_
_entity.id
_entity.type
_entity.pdbx_description
1 polymer ?
#
loop_
_entity_poly.entity_id
_entity_poly.type
_entity_poly.pdbx_seq_one_letter_code
_entity_poly.pdbx_strand_id
1 'polypeptide(L)'
;MTTRSTSSNSTFIGIQSQSTTGISEHETPMACTSTSLPTSILAGWSTRLGAAILQVDNQERISSIRSNYQNLITLDTKIASRIKRFDSDRRQFLMTGHCLILTDQKAVSPGYAAAVRFEHEAEFHPGLLSDLLGRIADDVWAEVLAKIPELAAFSSCVISDKTRGYTIGKTLFNIMSLTKNLKVPLHTDINDAHWTLVIWMHGGVGPILNGWFGIPALGLRFLPTTMTVAVFNAAALTHGTTECSIPVGTSACRFGSSHFLRMPDLANLVCLRLGAQSSGINLQELKEMAASARLKSAKDEVSALRAELIAAGKAEMLNGSVEAWKDPAVQWRAWS
;
A
#
# COMPACT_ATOMS: atom_id res chain seq x y z
N MET A 1 -12.42 9.90 -43.26
CA MET A 1 -12.90 10.65 -42.08
C MET A 1 -12.22 10.05 -40.85
N THR A 2 -11.15 10.69 -40.38
CA THR A 2 -10.35 10.26 -39.24
C THR A 2 -10.60 11.25 -38.11
N THR A 3 -11.27 10.78 -37.06
CA THR A 3 -11.55 11.56 -35.84
C THR A 3 -10.33 11.55 -34.93
N ARG A 4 -9.73 12.73 -34.72
CA ARG A 4 -8.68 13.00 -33.73
C ARG A 4 -9.26 12.86 -32.32
N SER A 5 -8.64 12.05 -31.46
CA SER A 5 -8.85 12.13 -30.01
C SER A 5 -7.86 13.12 -29.40
N THR A 6 -8.39 14.04 -28.60
CA THR A 6 -7.64 15.02 -27.81
C THR A 6 -6.85 14.34 -26.69
N SER A 7 -5.53 14.54 -26.69
CA SER A 7 -4.60 14.06 -25.67
C SER A 7 -4.68 14.92 -24.40
N SER A 8 -4.83 14.28 -23.24
CA SER A 8 -4.67 14.89 -21.91
C SER A 8 -3.19 15.02 -21.55
N ASN A 9 -2.78 16.19 -21.08
CA ASN A 9 -1.40 16.50 -20.68
C ASN A 9 -1.01 15.76 -19.38
N SER A 10 -0.07 14.83 -19.49
CA SER A 10 0.68 14.27 -18.35
C SER A 10 2.03 14.98 -18.25
N THR A 11 2.30 15.67 -17.15
CA THR A 11 3.60 16.33 -16.93
C THR A 11 4.63 15.30 -16.46
N PHE A 12 5.62 15.00 -17.30
CA PHE A 12 6.79 14.20 -16.94
C PHE A 12 7.90 15.11 -16.40
N ILE A 13 8.42 14.79 -15.22
CA ILE A 13 9.56 15.50 -14.64
C ILE A 13 10.82 14.65 -14.89
N GLY A 14 11.65 15.07 -15.84
CA GLY A 14 13.06 14.70 -15.93
C GLY A 14 13.89 15.92 -15.56
N ILE A 15 14.70 15.85 -14.49
CA ILE A 15 15.55 16.98 -14.07
C ILE A 15 17.00 16.67 -14.39
N GLN A 16 17.61 17.53 -15.21
CA GLN A 16 19.05 17.77 -15.25
C GLN A 16 19.39 18.85 -14.20
N SER A 17 20.41 18.60 -13.39
CA SER A 17 20.99 19.62 -12.52
C SER A 17 21.98 20.47 -13.32
N GLN A 18 21.81 21.79 -13.26
CA GLN A 18 22.93 22.73 -13.40
C GLN A 18 22.87 23.71 -12.24
N SER A 19 24.01 23.86 -11.57
CA SER A 19 24.20 24.88 -10.55
C SER A 19 24.30 26.24 -11.21
N THR A 20 23.64 27.24 -10.64
CA THR A 20 24.11 28.63 -10.70
C THR A 20 23.50 29.43 -9.56
N THR A 21 24.35 30.25 -8.97
CA THR A 21 24.14 31.17 -7.86
C THR A 21 23.37 32.42 -8.30
N GLY A 22 22.49 32.98 -7.43
CA GLY A 22 22.03 34.38 -7.54
C GLY A 22 20.59 34.61 -7.08
N ILE A 23 20.40 35.62 -6.24
CA ILE A 23 19.15 36.04 -5.56
C ILE A 23 18.31 36.93 -6.47
N SER A 24 16.96 36.81 -6.47
CA SER A 24 16.01 37.94 -6.57
C SER A 24 14.57 37.49 -6.33
N GLU A 25 13.84 38.26 -5.53
CA GLU A 25 12.40 38.14 -5.24
C GLU A 25 11.53 38.58 -6.43
N HIS A 26 10.27 38.12 -6.42
CA HIS A 26 9.19 38.23 -7.43
C HIS A 26 9.23 37.24 -8.60
N GLU A 27 8.60 36.08 -8.43
CA GLU A 27 8.21 35.21 -9.55
C GLU A 27 6.69 34.97 -9.59
N THR A 28 6.06 35.53 -10.62
CA THR A 28 4.84 35.04 -11.26
C THR A 28 4.95 33.53 -11.52
N PRO A 29 3.86 32.74 -11.44
CA PRO A 29 3.93 31.29 -11.67
C PRO A 29 4.46 31.01 -13.08
N MET A 30 5.68 30.44 -13.16
CA MET A 30 6.24 29.96 -14.42
C MET A 30 5.30 28.90 -14.99
N ALA A 31 4.77 29.17 -16.18
CA ALA A 31 4.15 28.14 -17.01
C ALA A 31 5.19 27.04 -17.25
N CYS A 32 4.87 25.82 -16.80
CA CYS A 32 5.68 24.64 -17.05
C CYS A 32 5.55 24.31 -18.54
N THR A 33 6.44 24.86 -19.37
CA THR A 33 6.56 24.49 -20.78
C THR A 33 7.18 23.10 -20.84
N SER A 34 6.43 22.11 -21.33
CA SER A 34 6.95 20.78 -21.62
C SER A 34 7.97 20.87 -22.75
N THR A 35 9.25 21.00 -22.40
CA THR A 35 10.34 20.80 -23.36
C THR A 35 10.54 19.30 -23.52
N SER A 36 10.07 18.76 -24.65
CA SER A 36 10.43 17.39 -25.04
C SER A 36 11.95 17.34 -25.21
N LEU A 37 12.64 16.62 -24.33
CA LEU A 37 14.08 16.39 -24.44
C LEU A 37 14.38 15.76 -25.82
N PRO A 38 15.45 16.17 -26.52
CA PRO A 38 15.87 15.52 -27.74
C PRO A 38 16.07 14.01 -27.50
N THR A 39 15.42 13.17 -28.30
CA THR A 39 15.50 11.70 -28.21
C THR A 39 16.93 11.18 -28.35
N SER A 40 17.84 11.95 -28.94
CA SER A 40 19.28 11.65 -29.03
C SER A 40 19.99 11.57 -27.66
N ILE A 41 19.48 12.26 -26.63
CA ILE A 41 20.06 12.22 -25.28
C ILE A 41 19.80 10.86 -24.60
N LEU A 42 18.76 10.13 -25.02
CA LEU A 42 18.36 8.85 -24.45
C LEU A 42 18.94 7.64 -25.19
N ALA A 43 19.72 7.86 -26.26
CA ALA A 43 20.33 6.77 -27.03
C ALA A 43 21.27 5.92 -26.14
N GLY A 44 20.99 4.63 -26.05
CA GLY A 44 21.75 3.69 -25.20
C GLY A 44 21.29 3.61 -23.73
N TRP A 45 20.25 4.35 -23.34
CA TRP A 45 19.71 4.35 -21.99
C TRP A 45 18.32 3.71 -21.93
N SER A 46 18.03 2.98 -20.85
CA SER A 46 16.67 2.52 -20.54
C SER A 46 16.02 3.44 -19.51
N THR A 47 14.88 4.04 -19.84
CA THR A 47 14.10 4.85 -18.89
C THR A 47 13.06 4.00 -18.16
N ARG A 48 12.86 4.26 -16.87
CA ARG A 48 11.82 3.63 -16.06
C ARG A 48 11.13 4.67 -15.20
N LEU A 49 9.87 4.42 -14.85
CA LEU A 49 9.16 5.23 -13.87
C LEU A 49 9.87 5.06 -12.51
N GLY A 50 10.23 6.18 -11.86
CA GLY A 50 10.80 6.18 -10.51
C GLY A 50 9.75 6.56 -9.45
N ALA A 51 9.08 7.68 -9.69
CA ALA A 51 7.97 8.17 -8.87
C ALA A 51 7.02 9.03 -9.72
N ALA A 52 5.76 9.12 -9.31
CA ALA A 52 4.75 10.03 -9.86
C ALA A 52 3.93 10.64 -8.72
N ILE A 53 3.66 11.94 -8.80
CA ILE A 53 2.79 12.65 -7.87
C ILE A 53 1.54 13.07 -8.62
N LEU A 54 0.39 12.58 -8.16
CA LEU A 54 -0.90 12.76 -8.81
C LEU A 54 -1.81 13.60 -7.91
N GLN A 55 -2.64 14.43 -8.52
CA GLN A 55 -3.78 15.06 -7.85
C GLN A 55 -5.05 14.40 -8.37
N VAL A 56 -5.90 13.93 -7.47
CA VAL A 56 -7.24 13.47 -7.83
C VAL A 56 -8.09 14.73 -8.01
N ASP A 57 -8.62 14.92 -9.21
CA ASP A 57 -9.42 16.09 -9.60
C ASP A 57 -10.92 15.76 -9.70
N ASN A 58 -11.26 14.49 -9.91
CA ASN A 58 -12.63 13.99 -9.96
C ASN A 58 -13.32 14.10 -8.58
N GLN A 59 -14.32 14.98 -8.46
CA GLN A 59 -15.03 15.23 -7.20
C GLN A 59 -15.88 14.06 -6.71
N GLU A 60 -16.46 13.26 -7.60
CA GLU A 60 -17.22 12.07 -7.23
C GLU A 60 -16.28 11.03 -6.61
N ARG A 61 -15.11 10.83 -7.22
CA ARG A 61 -14.09 9.93 -6.69
C ARG A 61 -13.53 10.43 -5.35
N ILE A 62 -13.19 11.72 -5.25
CA ILE A 62 -12.74 12.32 -3.98
C ILE A 62 -13.77 12.05 -2.88
N SER A 63 -15.06 12.28 -3.18
CA SER A 63 -16.15 12.03 -2.25
C SER A 63 -16.24 10.56 -1.83
N SER A 64 -16.16 9.63 -2.79
CA SER A 64 -16.17 8.18 -2.53
C SER A 64 -15.00 7.74 -1.65
N ILE A 65 -13.77 8.10 -2.02
CA ILE A 65 -12.56 7.76 -1.28
C ILE A 65 -12.65 8.32 0.15
N ARG A 66 -13.00 9.60 0.31
CA ARG A 66 -13.12 10.22 1.64
C ARG A 66 -14.19 9.55 2.49
N SER A 67 -15.36 9.23 1.92
CA SER A 67 -16.43 8.55 2.64
C SER A 67 -15.99 7.17 3.13
N ASN A 68 -15.36 6.37 2.27
CA ASN A 68 -14.89 5.04 2.65
C ASN A 68 -13.77 5.10 3.69
N TYR A 69 -12.83 6.04 3.58
CA TYR A 69 -11.83 6.26 4.63
C TYR A 69 -12.44 6.75 5.94
N GLN A 70 -13.47 7.58 5.89
CA GLN A 70 -14.18 8.00 7.09
C GLN A 70 -14.85 6.80 7.78
N ASN A 71 -15.45 5.89 7.02
CA ASN A 71 -15.98 4.63 7.56
C ASN A 71 -14.87 3.79 8.18
N LEU A 72 -13.71 3.68 7.53
CA LEU A 72 -12.55 2.97 8.06
C LEU A 72 -12.03 3.59 9.36
N ILE A 73 -11.96 4.92 9.44
CA ILE A 73 -11.57 5.68 10.63
C ILE A 73 -12.56 5.44 11.78
N THR A 74 -13.87 5.45 11.49
CA THR A 74 -14.91 5.16 12.50
C THR A 74 -14.76 3.75 13.08
N LEU A 75 -14.26 2.80 12.28
CA LEU A 75 -14.01 1.42 12.71
C LEU A 75 -12.65 1.25 13.41
N ASP A 76 -11.75 2.26 13.45
CA ASP A 76 -10.31 2.07 13.72
C ASP A 76 -10.02 1.24 14.98
N THR A 77 -10.72 1.50 16.08
CA THR A 77 -10.56 0.83 17.37
C THR A 77 -10.92 -0.66 17.32
N LYS A 78 -11.72 -1.08 16.35
CA LYS A 78 -12.24 -2.44 16.21
C LYS A 78 -11.42 -3.29 15.24
N ILE A 79 -10.90 -2.69 14.16
CA ILE A 79 -10.34 -3.44 13.03
C ILE A 79 -8.83 -3.27 12.85
N ALA A 80 -8.26 -2.15 13.32
CA ALA A 80 -6.87 -1.82 13.02
C ALA A 80 -5.93 -2.26 14.15
N SER A 81 -4.78 -2.80 13.78
CA SER A 81 -3.70 -3.02 14.74
C SER A 81 -2.85 -1.76 14.85
N ARG A 82 -2.65 -1.31 16.09
CA ARG A 82 -1.79 -0.18 16.42
C ARG A 82 -0.35 -0.65 16.55
N ILE A 83 0.51 -0.29 15.60
CA ILE A 83 1.91 -0.71 15.56
C ILE A 83 2.83 0.48 15.81
N LYS A 84 3.77 0.34 16.74
CA LYS A 84 4.89 1.27 16.87
C LYS A 84 5.92 0.93 15.78
N ARG A 85 6.22 1.89 14.89
CA ARG A 85 7.39 1.83 13.99
C ARG A 85 8.38 2.93 14.39
N PHE A 86 9.67 2.65 14.18
CA PHE A 86 10.77 3.62 14.28
C PHE A 86 10.95 4.31 15.65
N ASP A 87 10.86 3.54 16.75
CA ASP A 87 11.03 4.03 18.13
C ASP A 87 10.16 5.24 18.52
N SER A 88 9.05 5.47 17.79
CA SER A 88 8.16 6.59 18.07
C SER A 88 7.27 6.28 19.28
N ASP A 89 7.52 7.01 20.37
CA ASP A 89 6.99 6.66 21.69
C ASP A 89 5.49 6.97 21.88
N ARG A 90 4.88 7.72 20.94
CA ARG A 90 3.51 8.26 21.13
C ARG A 90 2.59 8.18 19.93
N ARG A 91 3.02 7.63 18.78
CA ARG A 91 2.17 7.64 17.58
C ARG A 91 2.23 6.29 16.84
N GLN A 92 1.08 5.67 16.71
CA GLN A 92 0.95 4.33 16.17
C GLN A 92 0.43 4.39 14.74
N PHE A 93 1.03 3.59 13.87
CA PHE A 93 0.45 3.29 12.57
C PHE A 93 -0.76 2.39 12.80
N LEU A 94 -1.89 2.74 12.21
CA LEU A 94 -3.02 1.85 12.11
C LEU A 94 -2.80 0.98 10.88
N MET A 95 -2.75 -0.34 11.07
CA MET A 95 -2.51 -1.29 10.00
C MET A 95 -3.72 -2.22 9.84
N THR A 96 -4.10 -2.47 8.59
CA THR A 96 -5.17 -3.39 8.20
C THR A 96 -4.85 -4.03 6.84
N GLY A 97 -5.69 -4.97 6.38
CA GLY A 97 -5.50 -5.73 5.15
C GLY A 97 -5.18 -7.20 5.39
N HIS A 98 -4.81 -7.90 4.32
CA HIS A 98 -4.54 -9.33 4.25
C HIS A 98 -3.07 -9.66 4.60
N CYS A 99 -2.74 -9.56 5.90
CA CYS A 99 -1.45 -10.03 6.43
C CYS A 99 -1.53 -11.44 7.03
N LEU A 100 -0.36 -12.05 7.31
CA LEU A 100 -0.24 -13.21 8.20
C LEU A 100 0.80 -12.94 9.28
N ILE A 101 0.33 -12.57 10.48
CA ILE A 101 1.21 -12.22 11.61
C ILE A 101 1.70 -13.50 12.30
N LEU A 102 2.88 -13.99 11.92
CA LEU A 102 3.41 -15.25 12.44
C LEU A 102 3.65 -15.26 13.95
N THR A 103 3.92 -14.08 14.55
CA THR A 103 4.06 -13.93 16.01
C THR A 103 2.74 -14.09 16.77
N ASP A 104 1.59 -13.96 16.10
CA ASP A 104 0.32 -14.44 16.64
C ASP A 104 0.25 -15.95 16.38
N GLN A 105 0.45 -16.75 17.42
CA GLN A 105 0.42 -18.22 17.36
C GLN A 105 -0.88 -18.80 16.78
N LYS A 106 -1.96 -18.01 16.71
CA LYS A 106 -3.28 -18.44 16.23
C LYS A 106 -3.61 -17.92 14.82
N ALA A 107 -2.73 -17.15 14.18
CA ALA A 107 -3.00 -16.58 12.88
C ALA A 107 -2.91 -17.64 11.78
N VAL A 108 -4.04 -18.05 11.22
CA VAL A 108 -4.14 -19.03 10.11
C VAL A 108 -4.99 -18.51 8.94
N SER A 109 -5.40 -17.25 9.02
CA SER A 109 -6.24 -16.57 8.05
C SER A 109 -5.66 -15.20 7.72
N PRO A 110 -5.96 -14.64 6.54
CA PRO A 110 -5.59 -13.27 6.23
C PRO A 110 -6.19 -12.31 7.25
N GLY A 111 -5.42 -11.33 7.69
CA GLY A 111 -5.89 -10.26 8.55
C GLY A 111 -5.13 -10.14 9.87
N TYR A 112 -5.14 -8.93 10.41
CA TYR A 112 -4.75 -8.71 11.79
C TYR A 112 -5.77 -9.34 12.74
N ALA A 113 -5.35 -9.75 13.94
CA ALA A 113 -6.22 -10.42 14.90
C ALA A 113 -7.50 -9.62 15.23
N ALA A 114 -7.42 -8.29 15.27
CA ALA A 114 -8.57 -7.40 15.47
C ALA A 114 -9.57 -7.48 14.31
N ALA A 115 -9.09 -7.37 13.06
CA ALA A 115 -9.89 -7.52 11.86
C ALA A 115 -10.55 -8.91 11.78
N VAL A 116 -9.81 -9.98 12.09
CA VAL A 116 -10.35 -11.35 12.08
C VAL A 116 -11.44 -11.55 13.13
N ARG A 117 -11.29 -10.98 14.33
CA ARG A 117 -12.34 -11.01 15.36
C ARG A 117 -13.56 -10.21 14.94
N PHE A 118 -13.35 -9.00 14.45
CA PHE A 118 -14.43 -8.13 13.98
C PHE A 118 -15.29 -8.81 12.91
N GLU A 119 -14.66 -9.45 11.92
CA GLU A 119 -15.38 -10.19 10.87
C GLU A 119 -16.11 -11.43 11.38
N HIS A 120 -15.59 -12.07 12.44
CA HIS A 120 -16.26 -13.20 13.07
C HIS A 120 -17.47 -12.77 13.92
N GLU A 121 -17.37 -11.61 14.58
CA GLU A 121 -18.43 -11.03 15.43
C GLU A 121 -19.49 -10.27 14.60
N ALA A 122 -19.18 -9.89 13.37
CA ALA A 122 -20.09 -9.20 12.45
C ALA A 122 -21.12 -10.18 11.86
N GLU A 123 -22.00 -10.72 12.71
CA GLU A 123 -23.05 -11.70 12.33
C GLU A 123 -23.94 -11.22 11.17
N PHE A 124 -24.11 -9.90 11.01
CA PHE A 124 -25.04 -9.31 10.04
C PHE A 124 -24.42 -9.04 8.66
N HIS A 125 -23.10 -8.94 8.54
CA HIS A 125 -22.42 -8.65 7.26
C HIS A 125 -21.01 -9.28 7.19
N PRO A 126 -20.92 -10.60 6.95
CA PRO A 126 -19.63 -11.25 6.69
C PRO A 126 -18.93 -10.59 5.49
N GLY A 127 -17.65 -10.21 5.66
CA GLY A 127 -16.86 -9.57 4.61
C GLY A 127 -16.99 -8.04 4.56
N LEU A 128 -17.68 -7.40 5.51
CA LEU A 128 -17.87 -5.94 5.55
C LEU A 128 -16.54 -5.17 5.47
N LEU A 129 -15.51 -5.63 6.19
CA LEU A 129 -14.19 -4.99 6.16
C LEU A 129 -13.49 -5.27 4.83
N SER A 130 -13.57 -6.49 4.31
CA SER A 130 -12.99 -6.82 3.00
C SER A 130 -13.58 -5.96 1.89
N ASP A 131 -14.90 -5.79 1.87
CA ASP A 131 -15.61 -4.93 0.92
C ASP A 131 -15.23 -3.47 1.07
N LEU A 132 -15.13 -2.97 2.31
CA LEU A 132 -14.72 -1.60 2.58
C LEU A 132 -13.29 -1.33 2.10
N LEU A 133 -12.35 -2.21 2.44
CA LEU A 133 -10.96 -2.09 2.00
C LEU A 133 -10.86 -2.22 0.46
N GLY A 134 -11.63 -3.13 -0.14
CA GLY A 134 -11.74 -3.30 -1.58
C GLY A 134 -12.18 -2.02 -2.28
N ARG A 135 -13.28 -1.40 -1.82
CA ARG A 135 -13.75 -0.11 -2.37
C ARG A 135 -12.69 0.99 -2.28
N ILE A 136 -12.01 1.12 -1.14
CA ILE A 136 -10.93 2.12 -0.98
C ILE A 136 -9.79 1.86 -1.96
N ALA A 137 -9.28 0.63 -2.00
CA ALA A 137 -8.15 0.27 -2.83
C ALA A 137 -8.48 0.40 -4.32
N ASP A 138 -9.63 -0.10 -4.75
CA ASP A 138 -10.08 -0.06 -6.14
C ASP A 138 -10.28 1.38 -6.63
N ASP A 139 -10.88 2.24 -5.80
CA ASP A 139 -11.08 3.65 -6.15
C ASP A 139 -9.74 4.38 -6.33
N VAL A 140 -8.82 4.24 -5.37
CA VAL A 140 -7.49 4.88 -5.46
C VAL A 140 -6.70 4.30 -6.63
N TRP A 141 -6.77 2.99 -6.85
CA TRP A 141 -6.06 2.31 -7.93
C TRP A 141 -6.58 2.71 -9.30
N ALA A 142 -7.90 2.86 -9.47
CA ALA A 142 -8.49 3.34 -10.71
C ALA A 142 -7.99 4.73 -11.09
N GLU A 143 -7.86 5.65 -10.14
CA GLU A 143 -7.30 6.99 -10.39
C GLU A 143 -5.83 6.92 -10.80
N VAL A 144 -5.05 6.05 -10.16
CA VAL A 144 -3.65 5.84 -10.54
C VAL A 144 -3.54 5.28 -11.95
N LEU A 145 -4.31 4.25 -12.29
CA LEU A 145 -4.29 3.63 -13.62
C LEU A 145 -4.79 4.58 -14.72
N ALA A 146 -5.72 5.49 -14.41
CA ALA A 146 -6.16 6.50 -15.38
C ALA A 146 -5.04 7.46 -15.78
N LYS A 147 -4.04 7.67 -14.92
CA LYS A 147 -2.89 8.55 -15.18
C LYS A 147 -1.61 7.79 -15.55
N ILE A 148 -1.47 6.54 -15.10
CA ILE A 148 -0.30 5.68 -15.32
C ILE A 148 -0.77 4.26 -15.72
N PRO A 149 -1.30 4.07 -16.94
CA PRO A 149 -1.89 2.79 -17.37
C PRO A 149 -0.91 1.62 -17.38
N GLU A 150 0.39 1.88 -17.52
CA GLU A 150 1.45 0.88 -17.58
C GLU A 150 1.54 0.04 -16.30
N LEU A 151 1.07 0.57 -15.17
CA LEU A 151 1.03 -0.16 -13.90
C LEU A 151 0.00 -1.32 -13.91
N ALA A 152 -0.96 -1.33 -14.85
CA ALA A 152 -1.89 -2.44 -15.01
C ALA A 152 -1.17 -3.74 -15.42
N ALA A 153 -0.14 -3.63 -16.26
CA ALA A 153 0.67 -4.78 -16.66
C ALA A 153 1.41 -5.39 -15.45
N PHE A 154 2.00 -4.54 -14.60
CA PHE A 154 2.67 -5.00 -13.37
C PHE A 154 1.69 -5.70 -12.41
N SER A 155 0.50 -5.12 -12.21
CA SER A 155 -0.54 -5.72 -11.38
C SER A 155 -0.95 -7.09 -11.90
N SER A 156 -1.00 -7.28 -13.23
CA SER A 156 -1.38 -8.56 -13.85
C SER A 156 -0.32 -9.66 -13.65
N CYS A 157 0.95 -9.29 -13.50
CA CYS A 157 2.02 -10.25 -13.14
C CYS A 157 1.90 -10.74 -11.69
N VAL A 158 1.41 -9.87 -10.78
CA VAL A 158 1.28 -10.18 -9.35
C VAL A 158 -0.04 -10.90 -9.03
N ILE A 159 -1.15 -10.49 -9.65
CA ILE A 159 -2.48 -11.04 -9.40
C ILE A 159 -2.71 -12.27 -10.27
N SER A 160 -2.54 -13.44 -9.67
CA SER A 160 -2.83 -14.76 -10.23
C SER A 160 -3.98 -15.43 -9.48
N ASP A 161 -4.46 -16.57 -9.96
CA ASP A 161 -5.49 -17.36 -9.25
C ASP A 161 -5.05 -17.79 -7.84
N LYS A 162 -3.74 -17.83 -7.58
CA LYS A 162 -3.17 -18.20 -6.28
C LYS A 162 -3.11 -17.02 -5.32
N THR A 163 -2.89 -15.80 -5.82
CA THR A 163 -2.70 -14.57 -5.01
C THR A 163 -3.95 -13.72 -4.88
N ARG A 164 -4.91 -13.82 -5.81
CA ARG A 164 -6.11 -12.97 -5.87
C ARG A 164 -6.94 -12.96 -4.58
N GLY A 165 -7.00 -14.09 -3.86
CA GLY A 165 -7.71 -14.18 -2.58
C GLY A 165 -7.00 -13.51 -1.39
N TYR A 166 -5.78 -13.00 -1.60
CA TYR A 166 -4.92 -12.41 -0.58
C TYR A 166 -4.51 -10.98 -0.90
N THR A 167 -4.98 -10.42 -2.00
CA THR A 167 -4.92 -8.98 -2.31
C THR A 167 -6.22 -8.30 -1.91
N ILE A 168 -6.22 -6.97 -1.83
CA ILE A 168 -7.38 -6.15 -1.48
C ILE A 168 -8.04 -5.68 -2.79
N GLY A 169 -9.33 -6.02 -2.94
CA GLY A 169 -10.09 -5.69 -4.14
C GLY A 169 -9.47 -6.28 -5.41
N LYS A 170 -9.45 -5.51 -6.48
CA LYS A 170 -8.84 -5.83 -7.78
C LYS A 170 -7.44 -5.22 -7.92
N THR A 171 -6.78 -4.91 -6.80
CA THR A 171 -5.46 -4.28 -6.76
C THR A 171 -4.35 -5.29 -6.43
N LEU A 172 -3.10 -4.88 -6.58
CA LEU A 172 -1.94 -5.69 -6.17
C LEU A 172 -1.64 -5.61 -4.67
N PHE A 173 -2.28 -4.70 -3.94
CA PHE A 173 -1.94 -4.41 -2.54
C PHE A 173 -2.58 -5.43 -1.61
N ASN A 174 -1.86 -5.85 -0.57
CA ASN A 174 -2.42 -6.69 0.49
C ASN A 174 -2.49 -5.96 1.83
N ILE A 175 -1.79 -4.83 2.02
CA ILE A 175 -1.77 -4.07 3.26
C ILE A 175 -2.13 -2.62 3.03
N MET A 176 -2.88 -2.06 3.98
CA MET A 176 -3.18 -0.65 4.09
C MET A 176 -2.76 -0.11 5.44
N SER A 177 -2.02 1.01 5.45
CA SER A 177 -1.73 1.78 6.65
C SER A 177 -2.61 3.02 6.75
N LEU A 178 -2.79 3.55 7.94
CA LEU A 178 -3.43 4.84 8.19
C LEU A 178 -2.70 5.56 9.32
N THR A 179 -2.48 6.85 9.11
CA THR A 179 -1.75 7.74 10.01
C THR A 179 -2.49 9.06 10.13
N LYS A 180 -2.44 9.69 11.31
CA LYS A 180 -3.04 11.02 11.56
C LYS A 180 -1.97 11.95 12.09
N ASN A 181 -1.69 13.05 11.38
CA ASN A 181 -0.69 14.08 11.76
C ASN A 181 0.68 13.48 12.14
N LEU A 182 1.08 12.41 11.46
CA LEU A 182 2.24 11.61 11.83
C LEU A 182 3.51 12.09 11.11
N LYS A 183 4.60 12.24 11.86
CA LYS A 183 5.95 12.31 11.32
C LYS A 183 6.42 10.89 11.00
N VAL A 184 6.98 10.70 9.82
CA VAL A 184 7.64 9.45 9.43
C VAL A 184 9.09 9.79 9.08
N PRO A 185 10.09 9.24 9.80
CA PRO A 185 11.48 9.51 9.47
C PRO A 185 11.82 9.02 8.06
N LEU A 186 12.92 9.52 7.50
CA LEU A 186 13.41 9.03 6.22
C LEU A 186 13.79 7.54 6.34
N HIS A 187 13.25 6.71 5.45
CA HIS A 187 13.47 5.27 5.44
C HIS A 187 13.23 4.69 4.04
N THR A 188 13.54 3.41 3.87
CA THR A 188 13.20 2.58 2.71
C THR A 188 12.43 1.35 3.20
N ASP A 189 11.36 0.97 2.52
CA ASP A 189 10.55 -0.19 2.89
C ASP A 189 11.06 -1.46 2.18
N ILE A 190 12.08 -2.08 2.76
CA ILE A 190 12.85 -3.18 2.13
C ILE A 190 12.07 -4.47 1.83
N ASN A 191 10.87 -4.63 2.40
CA ASN A 191 10.04 -5.84 2.30
C ASN A 191 8.78 -5.63 1.44
N ASP A 192 8.62 -4.43 0.90
CA ASP A 192 7.49 -4.08 0.05
C ASP A 192 7.86 -4.35 -1.42
N ALA A 193 6.84 -4.61 -2.24
CA ALA A 193 7.01 -4.76 -3.67
C ALA A 193 7.39 -3.43 -4.35
N HIS A 194 7.59 -3.50 -5.67
CA HIS A 194 8.09 -2.39 -6.48
C HIS A 194 7.25 -1.10 -6.45
N TRP A 195 5.95 -1.17 -6.18
CA TRP A 195 5.08 0.00 -6.20
C TRP A 195 4.28 0.12 -4.91
N THR A 196 4.40 1.29 -4.31
CA THR A 196 3.63 1.73 -3.15
C THR A 196 2.86 2.99 -3.52
N LEU A 197 1.61 3.06 -3.06
CA LEU A 197 0.81 4.29 -3.12
C LEU A 197 0.78 4.92 -1.74
N VAL A 198 0.97 6.22 -1.67
CA VAL A 198 0.66 6.98 -0.46
C VAL A 198 -0.35 8.06 -0.82
N ILE A 199 -1.52 8.00 -0.21
CA ILE A 199 -2.60 8.97 -0.38
C ILE A 199 -2.74 9.82 0.87
N TRP A 200 -2.97 11.12 0.68
CA TRP A 200 -3.28 12.04 1.76
C TRP A 200 -4.63 12.69 1.59
N MET A 201 -5.32 12.87 2.71
CA MET A 201 -6.58 13.60 2.80
C MET A 201 -6.58 14.50 4.03
N HIS A 202 -7.38 15.54 3.99
CA HIS A 202 -7.54 16.49 5.08
C HIS A 202 -8.92 16.38 5.73
N GLY A 203 -9.01 16.71 7.02
CA GLY A 203 -10.25 16.79 7.77
C GLY A 203 -10.16 17.82 8.90
N GLY A 204 -11.31 18.12 9.50
CA GLY A 204 -11.42 19.14 10.55
C GLY A 204 -11.26 20.58 10.03
N VAL A 205 -11.18 21.53 10.96
CA VAL A 205 -11.18 22.97 10.68
C VAL A 205 -9.87 23.59 11.20
N GLY A 206 -9.24 24.39 10.35
CA GLY A 206 -8.01 25.14 10.65
C GLY A 206 -6.85 24.80 9.72
N PRO A 207 -5.74 25.54 9.80
CA PRO A 207 -4.57 25.30 8.97
C PRO A 207 -3.73 24.12 9.48
N ILE A 208 -3.00 23.50 8.57
CA ILE A 208 -1.91 22.56 8.87
C ILE A 208 -0.62 23.17 8.39
N LEU A 209 0.32 23.36 9.29
CA LEU A 209 1.65 23.87 8.96
C LEU A 209 2.63 22.69 8.86
N ASN A 210 3.64 22.79 8.00
CA ASN A 210 4.62 21.74 7.76
C ASN A 210 3.98 20.42 7.26
N GLY A 211 4.57 19.27 7.61
CA GLY A 211 4.11 17.97 7.13
C GLY A 211 4.59 17.59 5.73
N TRP A 212 5.67 18.15 5.23
CA TRP A 212 6.17 17.84 3.89
C TRP A 212 6.44 16.35 3.70
N PHE A 213 5.94 15.79 2.60
CA PHE A 213 6.42 14.50 2.11
C PHE A 213 7.63 14.75 1.20
N GLY A 214 8.62 13.87 1.24
CA GLY A 214 9.80 14.02 0.40
C GLY A 214 10.46 12.70 0.00
N ILE A 215 11.08 12.73 -1.18
CA ILE A 215 11.95 11.69 -1.74
C ILE A 215 13.28 12.36 -2.11
N PRO A 216 14.26 12.44 -1.17
CA PRO A 216 15.45 13.27 -1.35
C PRO A 216 16.30 12.92 -2.57
N ALA A 217 16.41 11.62 -2.91
CA ALA A 217 17.17 11.16 -4.07
C ALA A 217 16.65 11.72 -5.41
N LEU A 218 15.38 12.15 -5.44
CA LEU A 218 14.76 12.77 -6.62
C LEU A 218 14.65 14.29 -6.49
N GLY A 219 15.15 14.90 -5.40
CA GLY A 219 14.93 16.31 -5.09
C GLY A 219 13.45 16.68 -4.87
N LEU A 220 12.57 15.69 -4.67
CA LEU A 220 11.14 15.90 -4.58
C LEU A 220 10.72 16.20 -3.14
N ARG A 221 9.94 17.27 -2.97
CA ARG A 221 9.31 17.64 -1.70
C ARG A 221 8.02 18.43 -1.97
N PHE A 222 6.92 18.03 -1.36
CA PHE A 222 5.63 18.71 -1.53
C PHE A 222 4.75 18.66 -0.28
N LEU A 223 3.80 19.58 -0.20
CA LEU A 223 2.69 19.52 0.74
C LEU A 223 1.50 18.85 0.04
N PRO A 224 0.97 17.74 0.59
CA PRO A 224 -0.25 17.18 0.07
C PRO A 224 -1.41 18.18 0.18
N THR A 225 -2.29 18.24 -0.82
CA THR A 225 -3.40 19.20 -0.91
C THR A 225 -4.75 18.49 -0.76
N THR A 226 -5.75 18.73 -1.60
CA THR A 226 -7.10 18.17 -1.49
C THR A 226 -7.09 16.65 -1.39
N MET A 227 -6.49 15.99 -2.38
CA MET A 227 -6.26 14.55 -2.41
C MET A 227 -5.06 14.27 -3.32
N THR A 228 -3.90 14.16 -2.70
CA THR A 228 -2.64 13.88 -3.41
C THR A 228 -2.31 12.41 -3.27
N VAL A 229 -1.86 11.78 -4.35
CA VAL A 229 -1.37 10.39 -4.37
C VAL A 229 0.07 10.39 -4.88
N ALA A 230 0.99 9.86 -4.08
CA ALA A 230 2.34 9.54 -4.53
C ALA A 230 2.41 8.05 -4.92
N VAL A 231 2.95 7.76 -6.09
CA VAL A 231 3.21 6.41 -6.60
C VAL A 231 4.70 6.27 -6.78
N PHE A 232 5.36 5.37 -6.07
CA PHE A 232 6.82 5.26 -6.12
C PHE A 232 7.30 3.90 -5.64
N ASN A 233 8.57 3.59 -5.93
CA ASN A 233 9.23 2.41 -5.41
C ASN A 233 9.79 2.66 -4.00
N ALA A 234 8.99 2.35 -2.97
CA ALA A 234 9.35 2.56 -1.58
C ALA A 234 10.53 1.70 -1.09
N ALA A 235 10.78 0.56 -1.75
CA ALA A 235 11.91 -0.31 -1.44
C ALA A 235 13.25 0.25 -1.98
N ALA A 236 13.22 1.03 -3.06
CA ALA A 236 14.41 1.61 -3.69
C ALA A 236 14.66 3.08 -3.34
N LEU A 237 13.61 3.83 -2.96
CA LEU A 237 13.69 5.26 -2.76
C LEU A 237 13.50 5.62 -1.30
N THR A 238 14.53 6.24 -0.70
CA THR A 238 14.43 6.82 0.63
C THR A 238 13.37 7.92 0.63
N HIS A 239 12.42 7.82 1.55
CA HIS A 239 11.29 8.73 1.63
C HIS A 239 10.81 8.91 3.07
N GLY A 240 10.02 9.96 3.32
CA GLY A 240 9.49 10.25 4.65
C GLY A 240 8.58 11.46 4.70
N THR A 241 8.05 11.74 5.88
CA THR A 241 7.11 12.83 6.14
C THR A 241 7.58 13.64 7.34
N THR A 242 7.77 14.95 7.17
CA THR A 242 8.12 15.83 8.30
C THR A 242 6.95 15.95 9.28
N GLU A 243 7.21 16.44 10.48
CA GLU A 243 6.16 16.69 11.45
C GLU A 243 5.16 17.75 10.96
N CYS A 244 3.88 17.56 11.28
CA CYS A 244 2.83 18.57 11.13
C CYS A 244 2.77 19.41 12.40
N SER A 245 2.58 20.72 12.25
CA SER A 245 2.25 21.63 13.33
C SER A 245 0.79 22.03 13.20
N ILE A 246 -0.02 21.65 14.18
CA ILE A 246 -1.46 21.94 14.22
C ILE A 246 -1.69 23.04 15.27
N PRO A 247 -2.16 24.24 14.88
CA PRO A 247 -2.37 25.31 15.84
C PRO A 247 -3.38 24.94 16.93
N VAL A 248 -3.13 25.45 18.14
CA VAL A 248 -4.02 25.26 19.30
C VAL A 248 -5.41 25.83 18.98
N GLY A 249 -6.46 25.13 19.40
CA GLY A 249 -7.85 25.53 19.16
C GLY A 249 -8.41 25.14 17.80
N THR A 250 -7.63 24.45 16.96
CA THR A 250 -8.09 23.91 15.68
C THR A 250 -8.38 22.41 15.78
N SER A 251 -9.22 21.89 14.88
CA SER A 251 -9.48 20.46 14.72
C SER A 251 -8.82 19.87 13.47
N ALA A 252 -7.95 20.65 12.82
CA ALA A 252 -7.30 20.30 11.57
C ALA A 252 -6.51 19.00 11.69
N CYS A 253 -6.67 18.13 10.70
CA CYS A 253 -5.94 16.89 10.63
C CYS A 253 -5.66 16.49 9.19
N ARG A 254 -4.51 15.86 9.01
CA ARG A 254 -4.12 15.19 7.80
C ARG A 254 -4.03 13.71 8.07
N PHE A 255 -4.78 12.96 7.27
CA PHE A 255 -4.67 11.53 7.18
C PHE A 255 -3.73 11.16 6.05
N GLY A 256 -2.77 10.29 6.33
CA GLY A 256 -1.92 9.66 5.31
C GLY A 256 -2.14 8.16 5.34
N SER A 257 -2.29 7.53 4.18
CA SER A 257 -2.50 6.10 4.07
C SER A 257 -1.60 5.53 2.98
N SER A 258 -0.86 4.47 3.31
CA SER A 258 -0.06 3.72 2.34
C SER A 258 -0.82 2.47 1.91
N HIS A 259 -0.93 2.24 0.60
CA HIS A 259 -1.35 0.97 0.01
C HIS A 259 -0.12 0.31 -0.58
N PHE A 260 0.21 -0.87 -0.10
CA PHE A 260 1.44 -1.54 -0.50
C PHE A 260 1.26 -3.05 -0.48
N LEU A 261 2.15 -3.72 -1.20
CA LEU A 261 2.25 -5.16 -1.22
C LEU A 261 3.42 -5.58 -0.34
N ARG A 262 3.12 -6.13 0.84
CA ARG A 262 4.13 -6.74 1.71
C ARG A 262 4.32 -8.20 1.32
N MET A 263 5.41 -8.46 0.60
CA MET A 263 5.67 -9.74 -0.04
C MET A 263 5.71 -10.94 0.93
N PRO A 264 6.34 -10.85 2.12
CA PRO A 264 6.35 -11.97 3.06
C PRO A 264 4.96 -12.44 3.50
N ASP A 265 4.00 -11.53 3.68
CA ASP A 265 2.64 -11.93 4.04
C ASP A 265 1.95 -12.68 2.91
N LEU A 266 2.03 -12.15 1.69
CA LEU A 266 1.40 -12.76 0.52
C LEU A 266 1.99 -14.16 0.28
N ALA A 267 3.32 -14.29 0.34
CA ALA A 267 4.01 -15.56 0.18
C ALA A 267 3.58 -16.58 1.25
N ASN A 268 3.54 -16.19 2.52
CA ASN A 268 3.14 -17.09 3.60
C ASN A 268 1.67 -17.50 3.51
N LEU A 269 0.76 -16.62 3.11
CA LEU A 269 -0.65 -16.95 2.89
C LEU A 269 -0.83 -17.94 1.73
N VAL A 270 -0.12 -17.74 0.62
CA VAL A 270 -0.11 -18.68 -0.51
C VAL A 270 0.46 -20.03 -0.10
N CYS A 271 1.61 -20.05 0.60
CA CYS A 271 2.22 -21.28 1.08
C CYS A 271 1.31 -22.03 2.06
N LEU A 272 0.65 -21.34 2.99
CA LEU A 272 -0.30 -21.96 3.91
C LEU A 272 -1.44 -22.67 3.15
N ARG A 273 -1.99 -22.04 2.11
CA ARG A 273 -3.03 -22.65 1.28
C ARG A 273 -2.51 -23.86 0.49
N LEU A 274 -1.37 -23.72 -0.18
CA LEU A 274 -0.78 -24.80 -0.97
C LEU A 274 -0.42 -26.00 -0.09
N GLY A 275 0.18 -25.75 1.07
CA GLY A 275 0.50 -26.79 2.05
C GLY A 275 -0.75 -27.49 2.57
N ALA A 276 -1.79 -26.73 2.92
CA ALA A 276 -3.06 -27.31 3.34
C ALA A 276 -3.65 -28.23 2.26
N GLN A 277 -3.59 -27.80 0.99
CA GLN A 277 -4.03 -28.61 -0.16
C GLN A 277 -3.19 -29.88 -0.32
N SER A 278 -1.86 -29.79 -0.29
CA SER A 278 -0.98 -30.97 -0.44
C SER A 278 -1.09 -31.95 0.72
N SER A 279 -1.33 -31.45 1.93
CA SER A 279 -1.49 -32.25 3.14
C SER A 279 -2.92 -32.76 3.35
N GLY A 280 -3.86 -32.47 2.44
CA GLY A 280 -5.26 -32.88 2.57
C GLY A 280 -6.00 -32.21 3.75
N ILE A 281 -5.49 -31.08 4.25
CA ILE A 281 -6.07 -30.35 5.37
C ILE A 281 -7.07 -29.33 4.85
N ASN A 282 -8.28 -29.38 5.41
CA ASN A 282 -9.30 -28.38 5.13
C ASN A 282 -8.95 -27.06 5.85
N LEU A 283 -8.76 -25.97 5.10
CA LEU A 283 -8.48 -24.65 5.67
C LEU A 283 -9.58 -24.15 6.62
N GLN A 284 -10.83 -24.59 6.42
CA GLN A 284 -11.93 -24.23 7.32
C GLN A 284 -11.77 -24.88 8.69
N GLU A 285 -11.38 -26.16 8.74
CA GLU A 285 -11.08 -26.86 9.99
C GLU A 285 -9.88 -26.22 10.71
N LEU A 286 -8.85 -25.81 9.97
CA LEU A 286 -7.73 -25.07 10.55
C LEU A 286 -8.17 -23.74 11.18
N LYS A 287 -9.09 -23.01 10.54
CA LYS A 287 -9.67 -21.77 11.09
C LYS A 287 -10.48 -22.03 12.34
N GLU A 288 -11.26 -23.10 12.38
CA GLU A 288 -12.06 -23.50 13.55
C GLU A 288 -11.19 -23.95 14.71
N MET A 289 -10.09 -24.67 14.42
CA MET A 289 -9.06 -25.01 15.40
C MET A 289 -8.40 -23.75 15.98
N ALA A 290 -8.03 -22.80 15.12
CA ALA A 290 -7.47 -21.52 15.55
C ALA A 290 -8.46 -20.69 16.39
N ALA A 291 -9.75 -20.68 16.01
CA ALA A 291 -10.80 -20.05 16.79
C ALA A 291 -10.99 -20.72 18.16
N SER A 292 -10.97 -22.06 18.21
CA SER A 292 -11.05 -22.83 19.45
C SER A 292 -9.84 -22.63 20.36
N ALA A 293 -8.63 -22.56 19.79
CA ALA A 293 -7.40 -22.20 20.49
C ALA A 293 -7.40 -20.75 20.98
N ARG A 294 -8.36 -19.90 20.55
CA ARG A 294 -8.57 -18.60 21.20
C ARG A 294 -9.16 -18.75 22.60
N LEU A 295 -9.98 -19.78 22.82
CA LEU A 295 -10.66 -20.08 24.07
C LEU A 295 -9.87 -21.05 24.97
N LYS A 296 -9.04 -21.93 24.37
CA LYS A 296 -8.23 -22.95 25.07
C LYS A 296 -6.73 -22.62 25.06
N SER A 297 -5.93 -23.34 25.85
CA SER A 297 -4.46 -23.23 25.89
C SER A 297 -3.73 -23.92 24.72
N ALA A 298 -4.42 -24.38 23.67
CA ALA A 298 -3.86 -25.14 22.54
C ALA A 298 -3.22 -24.27 21.42
N LYS A 299 -2.49 -23.21 21.79
CA LYS A 299 -1.93 -22.24 20.82
C LYS A 299 -0.73 -22.79 20.05
N ASP A 300 0.06 -23.63 20.72
CA ASP A 300 1.31 -24.15 20.18
C ASP A 300 1.05 -25.18 19.07
N GLU A 301 0.00 -26.00 19.20
CA GLU A 301 -0.43 -26.96 18.17
C GLU A 301 -0.82 -26.26 16.86
N VAL A 302 -1.63 -25.19 16.95
CA VAL A 302 -2.02 -24.39 15.77
C VAL A 302 -0.81 -23.73 15.11
N SER A 303 0.11 -23.19 15.93
CA SER A 303 1.30 -22.55 15.40
C SER A 303 2.24 -23.55 14.73
N ALA A 304 2.41 -24.75 15.30
CA ALA A 304 3.22 -25.83 14.75
C ALA A 304 2.63 -26.33 13.43
N LEU A 305 1.33 -26.66 13.40
CA LEU A 305 0.65 -27.11 12.20
C LEU A 305 0.73 -26.07 11.07
N ARG A 306 0.52 -24.79 11.39
CA ARG A 306 0.69 -23.70 10.42
C ARG A 306 2.12 -23.65 9.86
N ALA A 307 3.13 -23.80 10.71
CA ALA A 307 4.53 -23.77 10.27
C ALA A 307 4.84 -24.94 9.33
N GLU A 308 4.35 -26.14 9.64
CA GLU A 308 4.45 -27.32 8.79
C GLU A 308 3.76 -27.11 7.44
N LEU A 309 2.54 -26.57 7.43
CA LEU A 309 1.80 -26.27 6.20
C LEU A 309 2.51 -25.20 5.36
N ILE A 310 3.04 -24.14 5.97
CA ILE A 310 3.84 -23.15 5.24
C ILE A 310 5.08 -23.83 4.63
N ALA A 311 5.79 -24.68 5.37
CA ALA A 311 6.95 -25.40 4.85
C ALA A 311 6.59 -26.34 3.69
N ALA A 312 5.48 -27.08 3.79
CA ALA A 312 4.97 -27.93 2.72
C ALA A 312 4.62 -27.11 1.46
N GLY A 313 3.90 -25.99 1.62
CA GLY A 313 3.57 -25.10 0.51
C GLY A 313 4.80 -24.46 -0.14
N LYS A 314 5.84 -24.17 0.64
CA LYS A 314 7.14 -23.71 0.12
C LYS A 314 7.80 -24.78 -0.76
N ALA A 315 7.77 -26.05 -0.35
CA ALA A 315 8.28 -27.16 -1.15
C ALA A 315 7.48 -27.32 -2.47
N GLU A 316 6.16 -27.21 -2.42
CA GLU A 316 5.28 -27.21 -3.61
C GLU A 316 5.59 -26.06 -4.58
N MET A 317 5.92 -24.89 -4.05
CA MET A 317 6.32 -23.74 -4.88
C MET A 317 7.65 -23.98 -5.59
N LEU A 318 8.63 -24.60 -4.91
CA LEU A 318 9.96 -24.88 -5.47
C LEU A 318 9.94 -26.03 -6.49
N ASN A 319 9.09 -27.04 -6.29
CA ASN A 319 9.02 -28.25 -7.12
C ASN A 319 8.31 -28.07 -8.48
N GLY A 320 7.92 -26.85 -8.85
CA GLY A 320 7.62 -26.50 -10.23
C GLY A 320 6.16 -26.21 -10.58
N SER A 321 5.25 -26.20 -9.61
CA SER A 321 3.81 -26.00 -9.86
C SER A 321 3.39 -24.52 -9.99
N VAL A 322 4.31 -23.55 -9.82
CA VAL A 322 3.98 -22.12 -9.79
C VAL A 322 4.98 -21.25 -10.58
N GLU A 323 4.80 -21.17 -11.90
CA GLU A 323 5.66 -20.39 -12.80
C GLU A 323 5.66 -18.88 -12.51
N ALA A 324 4.56 -18.30 -12.00
CA ALA A 324 4.44 -16.87 -11.71
C ALA A 324 5.43 -16.34 -10.66
N TRP A 325 5.97 -17.22 -9.80
CA TRP A 325 6.96 -16.87 -8.77
C TRP A 325 8.39 -17.21 -9.19
N LYS A 326 8.58 -17.62 -10.45
CA LYS A 326 9.88 -17.65 -11.13
C LYS A 326 10.18 -16.33 -11.83
N ASP A 327 9.22 -15.41 -11.91
CA ASP A 327 9.42 -14.07 -12.44
C ASP A 327 10.37 -13.28 -11.50
N PRO A 328 11.53 -12.83 -11.98
CA PRO A 328 12.46 -12.00 -11.21
C PRO A 328 11.81 -10.74 -10.61
N ALA A 329 10.73 -10.23 -11.21
CA ALA A 329 9.96 -9.10 -10.70
C ALA A 329 9.14 -9.44 -9.44
N VAL A 330 8.83 -10.72 -9.22
CA VAL A 330 8.10 -11.28 -8.07
C VAL A 330 9.05 -11.97 -7.06
N GLN A 331 10.21 -12.46 -7.52
CA GLN A 331 11.15 -13.24 -6.71
C GLN A 331 11.96 -12.47 -5.66
N TRP A 332 11.93 -11.13 -5.65
CA TRP A 332 12.83 -10.38 -4.78
C TRP A 332 12.46 -10.54 -3.29
N ARG A 333 13.33 -11.25 -2.55
CA ARG A 333 13.41 -11.40 -1.07
C ARG A 333 12.28 -12.12 -0.33
N ALA A 334 11.32 -12.75 -1.00
CA ALA A 334 10.29 -13.56 -0.30
C ALA A 334 10.85 -14.84 0.37
N TRP A 335 12.13 -15.17 0.13
CA TRP A 335 12.73 -16.47 0.44
C TRP A 335 14.06 -16.40 1.21
N SER A 336 14.54 -15.21 1.54
CA SER A 336 15.74 -15.01 2.38
C SER A 336 15.38 -14.76 3.82
#